data_AF-A0A8T7BP85-F1
#
_entry.id   AF-A0A8T7BP85-F1
#
_cell.length_a   1.000
_cell.length_b   1.000
_cell.length_c   1.000
_cell.angle_alpha   90.00
_cell.angle_beta   90.00
_cell.angle_gamma   90.00
#
_symmetry.space_group_name_H-M   'P 1'
#
loop_
_entity.id
_entity.type
_entity.pdbx_description
1 polymer ?
#
loop_
_entity_poly.entity_id
_entity_poly.type
_entity_poly.pdbx_seq_one_letter_code
_entity_poly.pdbx_strand_id
1 'polypeptide(L)'
;MKVQLTNLVMFLMAAIILTGCPSTMNMKEVEVDVMNPAEIILPDSVSNLLILDRTVYTGNPFDSNEALLVQSKPVNSGPGGSPTDAVIFHLQRYLGGSTRFQTVVASEALTGNSISKALPKEIPWETVNALCNKYGANALVAVEVYDYTYNVSNARVTRKERSILNQPQDTFTRYSPYDYTVAGIGNVVFGFRIYDPSTETILDEHIYRHRETWESTADNEASAASGLPPAERAVQDLIHLAGMEYAKRIAPIPLPVTRKYYAGTGDSALAKGTELAEAEQWLQAAEAWQAGINGD
;
A
#
# COMPACT_ATOMS: atom_id res chain seq x y z
N MET A 1 -31.54 61.61 16.00
CA MET A 1 -30.57 61.44 14.89
C MET A 1 -29.58 60.28 15.12
N LYS A 2 -28.94 60.14 16.29
CA LYS A 2 -27.99 59.04 16.57
C LYS A 2 -28.56 57.62 16.39
N VAL A 3 -29.77 57.35 16.88
CA VAL A 3 -30.42 56.03 16.79
C VAL A 3 -30.70 55.58 15.34
N GLN A 4 -31.01 56.53 14.45
CA GLN A 4 -31.26 56.25 13.05
C GLN A 4 -29.97 55.92 12.29
N LEU A 5 -28.85 56.54 12.68
CA LEU A 5 -27.52 56.25 12.11
C LEU A 5 -27.03 54.86 12.55
N THR A 6 -27.24 54.48 13.81
CA THR A 6 -26.86 53.15 14.32
C THR A 6 -27.64 52.02 13.62
N ASN A 7 -28.94 52.22 13.39
CA ASN A 7 -29.78 51.24 12.69
C ASN A 7 -29.40 51.13 11.20
N LEU A 8 -29.03 52.23 10.54
CA LEU A 8 -28.56 52.24 9.16
C LEU A 8 -27.22 51.49 9.01
N VAL A 9 -26.28 51.71 9.94
CA VAL A 9 -24.99 51.02 9.96
C VAL A 9 -25.15 49.52 10.24
N MET A 10 -26.08 49.15 11.12
CA MET A 10 -26.39 47.75 11.43
C MET A 10 -27.06 47.06 10.22
N PHE A 11 -27.90 47.76 9.46
CA PHE A 11 -28.47 47.26 8.21
C PHE A 11 -27.41 47.10 7.10
N LEU A 12 -26.48 48.05 6.98
CA LEU A 12 -25.37 47.97 6.02
C LEU A 12 -24.41 46.82 6.34
N MET A 13 -24.09 46.59 7.63
CA MET A 13 -23.29 45.43 8.04
C MET A 13 -24.02 44.10 7.79
N ALA A 14 -25.33 44.03 8.01
CA ALA A 14 -26.12 42.84 7.69
C ALA A 14 -26.18 42.57 6.18
N ALA A 15 -26.24 43.62 5.35
CA ALA A 15 -26.20 43.49 3.89
C ALA A 15 -24.84 42.99 3.38
N ILE A 16 -23.73 43.42 3.98
CA ILE A 16 -22.38 42.96 3.62
C ILE A 16 -22.18 41.47 3.96
N ILE A 17 -22.80 40.96 5.02
CA ILE A 17 -22.75 39.53 5.39
C ILE A 17 -23.52 38.65 4.39
N LEU A 18 -24.57 39.19 3.76
CA LEU A 18 -25.38 38.48 2.75
C LEU A 18 -24.83 38.57 1.32
N THR A 19 -23.87 39.48 1.06
CA THR A 19 -23.12 39.55 -0.20
C THR A 19 -21.77 38.83 -0.12
N GLY A 20 -21.56 37.97 0.88
CA GLY A 20 -20.45 37.02 0.89
C GLY A 20 -20.51 36.20 -0.39
N CYS A 21 -19.70 36.57 -1.38
CA CYS A 21 -19.65 35.93 -2.68
C CYS A 21 -19.43 34.42 -2.46
N PRO A 22 -20.36 33.53 -2.87
CA PRO A 22 -20.08 32.12 -2.91
C PRO A 22 -19.17 31.86 -4.12
N SER A 23 -17.96 32.40 -4.11
CA SER A 23 -16.87 31.89 -4.94
C SER A 23 -16.33 30.61 -4.28
N THR A 24 -17.23 29.68 -3.96
CA THR A 24 -16.87 28.27 -3.94
C THR A 24 -16.68 27.91 -5.40
N MET A 25 -15.46 28.08 -5.88
CA MET A 25 -14.99 27.51 -7.14
C MET A 25 -15.59 26.09 -7.25
N ASN A 26 -16.44 25.85 -8.26
CA ASN A 26 -16.99 24.53 -8.55
C ASN A 26 -15.84 23.63 -9.01
N MET A 27 -15.07 23.12 -8.06
CA MET A 27 -13.99 22.18 -8.32
C MET A 27 -14.61 20.78 -8.42
N LYS A 28 -14.31 20.08 -9.52
CA LYS A 28 -14.61 18.66 -9.69
C LYS A 28 -13.33 17.85 -9.57
N GLU A 29 -13.49 16.62 -9.14
CA GLU A 29 -12.41 15.65 -9.00
C GLU A 29 -12.57 14.58 -10.09
N VAL A 30 -11.45 14.14 -10.65
CA VAL A 30 -11.37 13.00 -11.55
C VAL A 30 -10.21 12.10 -11.11
N GLU A 31 -10.42 10.80 -11.18
CA GLU A 31 -9.37 9.79 -11.02
C GLU A 31 -8.79 9.47 -12.40
N VAL A 32 -7.48 9.66 -12.56
CA VAL A 32 -6.75 9.35 -13.80
C VAL A 32 -5.61 8.42 -13.45
N ASP A 33 -5.39 7.37 -14.24
CA ASP A 33 -4.24 6.49 -14.07
C ASP A 33 -2.99 7.14 -14.65
N VAL A 34 -1.97 7.32 -13.81
CA VAL A 34 -0.64 7.77 -14.23
C VAL A 34 0.35 6.64 -13.98
N MET A 35 1.22 6.38 -14.96
CA MET A 35 2.25 5.36 -14.83
C MET A 35 3.30 5.82 -13.81
N ASN A 36 3.43 5.08 -12.71
CA ASN A 36 4.58 5.20 -11.84
C ASN A 36 5.76 4.46 -12.48
N PRO A 37 6.87 5.16 -12.80
CA PRO A 37 8.02 4.51 -13.42
C PRO A 37 8.64 3.47 -12.47
N ALA A 38 9.23 2.42 -13.05
CA ALA A 38 9.98 1.44 -12.29
C ALA A 38 11.25 2.07 -11.69
N GLU A 39 11.64 1.62 -10.50
CA GLU A 39 12.89 2.05 -9.85
C GLU A 39 14.12 1.50 -10.60
N ILE A 40 14.00 0.29 -11.14
CA ILE A 40 15.03 -0.32 -11.99
C ILE A 40 14.48 -0.56 -13.39
N ILE A 41 15.36 -0.43 -14.38
CA ILE A 41 15.01 -0.66 -15.79
C ILE A 41 15.54 -2.04 -16.18
N LEU A 42 14.63 -2.98 -16.40
CA LEU A 42 14.99 -4.29 -16.95
C LEU A 42 15.19 -4.20 -18.47
N PRO A 43 16.15 -4.95 -19.05
CA PRO A 43 16.39 -4.98 -20.48
C PRO A 43 15.15 -5.35 -21.30
N ASP A 44 15.06 -4.88 -22.54
CA ASP A 44 13.94 -5.18 -23.45
C ASP A 44 13.81 -6.67 -23.76
N SER A 45 14.90 -7.43 -23.66
CA SER A 45 14.92 -8.90 -23.78
C SER A 45 14.10 -9.59 -22.71
N VAL A 46 13.86 -8.95 -21.57
CA VAL A 46 13.06 -9.49 -20.46
C VAL A 46 11.60 -9.12 -20.67
N SER A 47 10.73 -10.07 -20.95
CA SER A 47 9.29 -9.85 -21.18
C SER A 47 8.40 -10.92 -20.56
N ASN A 48 8.94 -12.13 -20.33
CA ASN A 48 8.25 -13.26 -19.74
C ASN A 48 9.01 -13.68 -18.47
N LEU A 49 8.47 -13.31 -17.32
CA LEU A 49 9.05 -13.59 -16.01
C LEU A 49 8.54 -14.92 -15.47
N LEU A 50 9.47 -15.83 -15.16
CA LEU A 50 9.19 -17.00 -14.34
C LEU A 50 9.33 -16.62 -12.87
N ILE A 51 8.30 -16.83 -12.05
CA ILE A 51 8.36 -16.59 -10.60
C ILE A 51 8.55 -17.95 -9.89
N LEU A 52 9.54 -18.05 -9.02
CA LEU A 52 9.94 -19.29 -8.36
C LEU A 52 10.01 -19.11 -6.85
N ASP A 53 9.45 -20.06 -6.11
CA ASP A 53 9.70 -20.22 -4.68
C ASP A 53 11.06 -20.91 -4.47
N ARG A 54 12.01 -20.22 -3.83
CA ARG A 54 13.31 -20.77 -3.40
C ARG A 54 13.47 -20.75 -1.87
N THR A 55 12.36 -20.68 -1.16
CA THR A 55 12.31 -20.53 0.30
C THR A 55 12.26 -21.85 1.05
N VAL A 56 12.25 -23.00 0.34
CA VAL A 56 12.23 -24.33 0.94
C VAL A 56 13.52 -24.55 1.74
N TYR A 57 13.35 -24.97 3.00
CA TYR A 57 14.43 -25.29 3.91
C TYR A 57 14.56 -26.80 4.09
N THR A 58 15.79 -27.33 3.99
CA THR A 58 16.06 -28.79 4.08
C THR A 58 16.87 -29.20 5.32
N GLY A 59 17.12 -28.29 6.26
CA GLY A 59 17.79 -28.62 7.52
C GLY A 59 16.85 -29.25 8.55
N ASN A 60 17.41 -29.97 9.53
CA ASN A 60 16.63 -30.53 10.65
C ASN A 60 16.12 -29.38 11.53
N PRO A 61 14.79 -29.19 11.67
CA PRO A 61 14.19 -28.06 12.39
C PRO A 61 14.48 -28.08 13.90
N PHE A 62 15.13 -29.12 14.43
CA PHE A 62 15.47 -29.26 15.85
C PHE A 62 16.97 -29.24 16.15
N ASP A 63 17.84 -29.20 15.14
CA ASP A 63 19.30 -29.28 15.32
C ASP A 63 19.99 -27.94 15.59
N SER A 64 19.21 -26.86 15.63
CA SER A 64 19.72 -25.54 15.97
C SER A 64 18.93 -24.99 17.14
N ASN A 65 19.63 -24.38 18.09
CA ASN A 65 19.05 -23.43 19.06
C ASN A 65 18.37 -22.22 18.37
N GLU A 66 18.35 -22.21 17.03
CA GLU A 66 17.84 -21.23 16.08
C GLU A 66 16.48 -21.66 15.47
N ALA A 67 15.92 -22.81 15.86
CA ALA A 67 14.54 -23.24 15.55
C ALA A 67 13.45 -22.25 16.03
N LEU A 68 13.85 -21.20 16.73
CA LEU A 68 13.01 -20.12 17.22
C LEU A 68 12.52 -19.17 16.10
N LEU A 69 13.13 -19.21 14.91
CA LEU A 69 12.74 -18.36 13.77
C LEU A 69 11.50 -18.86 13.00
N VAL A 70 10.99 -20.06 13.34
CA VAL A 70 9.74 -20.63 12.78
C VAL A 70 8.63 -20.65 13.86
N GLN A 71 8.68 -19.72 14.83
CA GLN A 71 7.70 -19.64 15.93
C GLN A 71 6.70 -18.47 15.82
N SER A 72 6.50 -17.90 14.64
CA SER A 72 5.18 -17.36 14.35
C SER A 72 4.27 -18.55 14.05
N LYS A 73 3.23 -18.76 14.86
CA LYS A 73 2.19 -19.78 14.61
C LYS A 73 1.84 -19.75 13.12
N PRO A 74 1.65 -20.90 12.45
CA PRO A 74 1.31 -20.94 11.04
C PRO A 74 0.11 -20.03 10.81
N VAL A 75 0.36 -18.89 10.18
CA VAL A 75 -0.66 -18.00 9.69
C VAL A 75 -1.11 -18.60 8.37
N ASN A 76 -2.39 -18.98 8.26
CA ASN A 76 -2.96 -19.29 6.96
C ASN A 76 -2.83 -18.01 6.11
N SER A 77 -1.90 -18.00 5.17
CA SER A 77 -1.51 -16.76 4.48
C SER A 77 -2.41 -16.43 3.27
N GLY A 78 -3.60 -17.04 3.17
CA GLY A 78 -4.47 -16.91 2.01
C GLY A 78 -4.20 -17.99 0.93
N PRO A 79 -4.54 -17.74 -0.35
CA PRO A 79 -4.42 -18.75 -1.41
C PRO A 79 -2.99 -19.29 -1.52
N GLY A 80 -2.79 -20.58 -1.28
CA GLY A 80 -1.47 -21.25 -1.29
C GLY A 80 -0.93 -21.65 0.09
N GLY A 81 -1.47 -21.10 1.18
CA GLY A 81 -1.19 -21.57 2.54
C GLY A 81 0.14 -21.13 3.16
N SER A 82 1.17 -20.83 2.36
CA SER A 82 2.45 -20.26 2.84
C SER A 82 2.59 -18.75 2.59
N PRO A 83 3.42 -18.03 3.37
CA PRO A 83 3.75 -16.63 3.10
C PRO A 83 4.38 -16.39 1.73
N THR A 84 5.13 -17.36 1.21
CA THR A 84 5.75 -17.27 -0.11
C THR A 84 4.71 -17.35 -1.23
N ASP A 85 3.72 -18.24 -1.10
CA ASP A 85 2.64 -18.31 -2.09
C ASP A 85 1.84 -17.02 -2.13
N ALA A 86 1.59 -16.43 -0.96
CA ALA A 86 0.91 -15.15 -0.84
C ALA A 86 1.71 -14.01 -1.50
N VAL A 87 3.04 -13.91 -1.25
CA VAL A 87 3.85 -12.86 -1.87
C VAL A 87 3.94 -13.05 -3.38
N ILE A 88 4.07 -14.29 -3.86
CA ILE A 88 4.07 -14.62 -5.29
C ILE A 88 2.75 -14.23 -5.93
N PHE A 89 1.62 -14.54 -5.29
CA PHE A 89 0.29 -14.14 -5.76
C PHE A 89 0.17 -12.62 -5.90
N HIS A 90 0.58 -11.85 -4.89
CA HIS A 90 0.53 -10.40 -4.94
C HIS A 90 1.47 -9.83 -6.00
N LEU A 91 2.72 -10.32 -6.04
CA LEU A 91 3.70 -9.94 -7.06
C LEU A 91 3.15 -10.18 -8.47
N GLN A 92 2.60 -11.37 -8.73
CA GLN A 92 2.00 -11.71 -10.02
C GLN A 92 0.83 -10.79 -10.37
N ARG A 93 -0.05 -10.50 -9.40
CA ARG A 93 -1.20 -9.59 -9.58
C ARG A 93 -0.76 -8.19 -10.00
N TYR A 94 0.27 -7.63 -9.35
CA TYR A 94 0.76 -6.30 -9.65
C TYR A 94 1.56 -6.24 -10.96
N LEU A 95 2.39 -7.24 -11.23
CA LEU A 95 3.10 -7.35 -12.50
C LEU A 95 2.13 -7.52 -13.67
N GLY A 96 1.03 -8.27 -13.50
CA GLY A 96 -0.03 -8.40 -14.50
C GLY A 96 -0.82 -7.11 -14.76
N GLY A 97 -0.76 -6.14 -13.85
CA GLY A 97 -1.28 -4.78 -14.10
C GLY A 97 -0.35 -3.94 -14.98
N SER A 98 0.91 -4.34 -15.15
CA SER A 98 1.83 -3.72 -16.09
C SER A 98 1.72 -4.39 -17.46
N THR A 99 1.59 -3.61 -18.52
CA THR A 99 1.67 -4.14 -19.89
C THR A 99 3.08 -4.60 -20.29
N ARG A 100 4.08 -4.41 -19.41
CA ARG A 100 5.50 -4.68 -19.68
C ARG A 100 5.87 -6.16 -19.62
N PHE A 101 5.18 -6.96 -18.79
CA PHE A 101 5.57 -8.34 -18.50
C PHE A 101 4.40 -9.31 -18.56
N GLN A 102 4.66 -10.51 -19.08
CA GLN A 102 3.86 -11.70 -18.80
C GLN A 102 4.55 -12.48 -17.68
N THR A 103 3.76 -13.11 -16.81
CA THR A 103 4.29 -13.84 -15.65
C THR A 103 3.80 -15.28 -15.63
N VAL A 104 4.69 -16.22 -15.36
CA VAL A 104 4.39 -17.64 -15.13
C VAL A 104 4.93 -18.02 -13.76
N VAL A 105 4.16 -18.75 -12.96
CA VAL A 105 4.62 -19.26 -11.65
C VAL A 105 5.09 -20.70 -11.82
N ALA A 106 6.29 -21.01 -11.34
CA ALA A 106 6.82 -22.37 -11.36
C ALA A 106 5.97 -23.28 -10.45
N SER A 107 5.70 -24.52 -10.89
CA SER A 107 5.04 -25.52 -10.03
C SER A 107 6.01 -26.16 -9.03
N GLU A 108 7.30 -25.97 -9.23
CA GLU A 108 8.38 -26.53 -8.43
C GLU A 108 8.92 -25.45 -7.50
N ALA A 109 9.37 -25.85 -6.32
CA ALA A 109 10.11 -24.98 -5.42
C ALA A 109 11.55 -25.50 -5.26
N LEU A 110 12.51 -24.60 -5.11
CA LEU A 110 13.91 -24.94 -4.88
C LEU A 110 14.31 -24.76 -3.42
N THR A 111 15.32 -25.51 -3.01
CA THR A 111 16.02 -25.26 -1.76
C THR A 111 16.95 -24.05 -1.92
N GLY A 112 16.88 -23.12 -0.98
CA GLY A 112 17.75 -21.96 -1.00
C GLY A 112 17.72 -21.13 0.27
N ASN A 113 16.69 -21.23 1.12
CA ASN A 113 16.60 -20.38 2.28
C ASN A 113 17.78 -20.59 3.25
N SER A 114 18.40 -19.49 3.67
CA SER A 114 19.41 -19.46 4.71
C SER A 114 18.81 -18.88 5.99
N ILE A 115 19.08 -19.50 7.14
CA ILE A 115 18.58 -19.08 8.46
C ILE A 115 18.94 -17.60 8.75
N SER A 116 19.99 -17.07 8.12
CA SER A 116 20.55 -15.74 8.38
C SER A 116 19.76 -14.55 7.80
N LYS A 117 18.55 -14.76 7.24
CA LYS A 117 17.75 -13.72 6.56
C LYS A 117 18.53 -12.99 5.44
N ALA A 118 19.59 -13.61 4.94
CA ALA A 118 20.46 -13.11 3.88
C ALA A 118 20.19 -13.89 2.59
N LEU A 119 20.42 -13.24 1.45
CA LEU A 119 20.27 -13.92 0.18
C LEU A 119 21.25 -15.09 0.08
N PRO A 120 20.79 -16.28 -0.35
CA PRO A 120 21.67 -17.42 -0.53
C PRO A 120 22.56 -17.23 -1.75
N LYS A 121 23.51 -18.16 -1.92
CA LYS A 121 24.29 -18.26 -3.16
C LYS A 121 23.35 -18.33 -4.36
N GLU A 122 23.75 -17.67 -5.44
CA GLU A 122 23.04 -17.68 -6.70
C GLU A 122 22.69 -19.11 -7.18
N ILE A 123 21.52 -19.26 -7.80
CA ILE A 123 21.14 -20.49 -8.50
C ILE A 123 22.17 -20.70 -9.64
N PRO A 124 22.72 -21.92 -9.82
CA PRO A 124 23.58 -22.21 -10.96
C PRO A 124 22.88 -21.88 -12.28
N TRP A 125 23.61 -21.24 -13.22
CA TRP A 125 23.05 -20.82 -14.51
C TRP A 125 22.45 -21.97 -15.32
N GLU A 126 23.00 -23.18 -15.23
CA GLU A 126 22.41 -24.38 -15.84
C GLU A 126 20.98 -24.62 -15.37
N THR A 127 20.72 -24.48 -14.07
CA THR A 127 19.38 -24.63 -13.48
C THR A 127 18.46 -23.49 -13.89
N VAL A 128 18.94 -22.23 -13.88
CA VAL A 128 18.18 -21.07 -14.35
C VAL A 128 17.75 -21.26 -15.81
N ASN A 129 18.70 -21.64 -16.67
CA ASN A 129 18.45 -21.92 -18.09
C ASN A 129 17.43 -23.05 -18.27
N ALA A 130 17.58 -24.16 -17.54
CA ALA A 130 16.66 -25.29 -17.61
C ALA A 130 15.22 -24.89 -17.22
N LEU A 131 15.06 -24.10 -16.15
CA LEU A 131 13.76 -23.60 -15.70
C LEU A 131 13.15 -22.63 -16.71
N CYS A 132 13.89 -21.61 -17.15
CA CYS A 132 13.41 -20.65 -18.14
C CYS A 132 12.96 -21.34 -19.44
N ASN A 133 13.75 -22.31 -19.93
CA ASN A 133 13.38 -23.11 -21.12
C ASN A 133 12.12 -23.95 -20.89
N LYS A 134 11.98 -24.57 -19.71
CA LYS A 134 10.82 -25.41 -19.36
C LYS A 134 9.51 -24.61 -19.34
N TYR A 135 9.54 -23.39 -18.81
CA TYR A 135 8.34 -22.55 -18.64
C TYR A 135 8.16 -21.51 -19.76
N GLY A 136 9.06 -21.44 -20.74
CA GLY A 136 9.00 -20.47 -21.84
C GLY A 136 9.25 -19.02 -21.40
N ALA A 137 10.05 -18.83 -20.35
CA ALA A 137 10.40 -17.53 -19.79
C ALA A 137 11.79 -17.07 -20.25
N ASN A 138 12.03 -15.76 -20.22
CA ASN A 138 13.33 -15.15 -20.57
C ASN A 138 13.99 -14.43 -19.39
N ALA A 139 13.38 -14.45 -18.20
CA ALA A 139 14.04 -14.16 -16.93
C ALA A 139 13.36 -14.92 -15.78
N LEU A 140 14.10 -15.12 -14.70
CA LEU A 140 13.63 -15.81 -13.49
C LEU A 140 13.65 -14.84 -12.30
N VAL A 141 12.52 -14.68 -11.62
CA VAL A 141 12.36 -13.98 -10.36
C VAL A 141 12.25 -15.02 -9.24
N ALA A 142 13.26 -15.10 -8.39
CA ALA A 142 13.26 -16.01 -7.24
C ALA A 142 12.85 -15.26 -5.97
N VAL A 143 11.91 -15.84 -5.21
CA VAL A 143 11.69 -15.49 -3.80
C VAL A 143 12.67 -16.33 -2.98
N GLU A 144 13.72 -15.69 -2.49
CA GLU A 144 14.89 -16.37 -1.92
C GLU A 144 14.77 -16.59 -0.41
N VAL A 145 14.14 -15.64 0.28
CA VAL A 145 14.04 -15.62 1.74
C VAL A 145 12.72 -14.96 2.13
N TYR A 146 12.10 -15.44 3.20
CA TYR A 146 11.09 -14.69 3.92
C TYR A 146 11.26 -14.83 5.43
N ASP A 147 10.81 -13.83 6.17
CA ASP A 147 10.63 -13.89 7.62
C ASP A 147 9.52 -12.91 8.02
N TYR A 148 8.75 -13.25 9.06
CA TYR A 148 7.72 -12.37 9.59
C TYR A 148 7.51 -12.59 11.08
N THR A 149 7.17 -11.50 11.77
CA THR A 149 6.83 -11.54 13.19
C THR A 149 5.64 -10.62 13.46
N TYR A 150 4.80 -11.00 14.42
CA TYR A 150 3.77 -10.12 14.97
C TYR A 150 3.75 -10.28 16.49
N ASN A 151 4.08 -9.21 17.20
CA ASN A 151 4.18 -9.20 18.66
C ASN A 151 3.25 -8.14 19.24
N VAL A 152 2.57 -8.46 20.33
CA VAL A 152 1.75 -7.50 21.08
C VAL A 152 2.54 -7.04 22.30
N SER A 153 2.62 -5.73 22.51
CA SER A 153 3.28 -5.13 23.66
C SER A 153 2.46 -5.33 24.94
N ASN A 154 3.12 -5.21 26.09
CA ASN A 154 2.41 -5.01 27.35
C ASN A 154 1.60 -3.71 27.32
N ALA A 155 0.48 -3.65 28.05
CA ALA A 155 -0.34 -2.46 28.14
C ALA A 155 0.37 -1.31 28.87
N ARG A 156 0.31 -0.12 28.26
CA ARG A 156 0.70 1.16 28.87
C ARG A 156 -0.54 1.77 29.53
N VAL A 157 -0.50 1.95 30.84
CA VAL A 157 -1.63 2.49 31.62
C VAL A 157 -1.45 3.99 31.85
N THR A 158 -2.43 4.78 31.43
CA THR A 158 -2.46 6.24 31.63
C THR A 158 -3.72 6.64 32.39
N ARG A 159 -3.64 7.63 33.28
CA ARG A 159 -4.83 8.15 33.98
C ARG A 159 -5.57 9.14 33.08
N LYS A 160 -6.88 9.00 32.96
CA LYS A 160 -7.72 9.95 32.23
C LYS A 160 -7.62 11.33 32.87
N GLU A 161 -7.34 12.36 32.08
CA GLU A 161 -7.54 13.73 32.53
C GLU A 161 -9.04 13.95 32.73
N ARG A 162 -9.42 14.30 33.96
CA ARG A 162 -10.82 14.58 34.28
C ARG A 162 -11.17 15.89 33.57
N SER A 163 -11.87 15.84 32.44
CA SER A 163 -12.56 17.03 31.92
C SER A 163 -13.53 17.47 33.01
N ILE A 164 -13.24 18.59 33.64
CA ILE A 164 -14.11 19.25 34.61
C ILE A 164 -15.23 19.91 33.78
N LEU A 165 -16.10 19.10 33.17
CA LEU A 165 -17.36 19.59 32.63
C LEU A 165 -18.46 18.90 33.43
N ASN A 166 -19.10 19.69 34.28
CA ASN A 166 -20.24 19.39 35.12
C ASN A 166 -21.17 18.33 34.51
N GLN A 167 -21.02 17.06 34.90
CA GLN A 167 -22.03 16.04 34.65
C GLN A 167 -22.81 15.78 35.94
N PRO A 168 -24.16 15.81 35.89
CA PRO A 168 -25.00 15.59 37.06
C PRO A 168 -24.81 14.16 37.60
N GLN A 169 -24.80 14.05 38.93
CA GLN A 169 -24.73 12.80 39.68
C GLN A 169 -25.98 11.95 39.43
N ASP A 170 -26.09 11.20 38.33
CA ASP A 170 -26.96 10.01 38.33
C ASP A 170 -26.77 9.02 37.17
N THR A 171 -25.54 8.63 36.87
CA THR A 171 -25.33 7.40 36.09
C THR A 171 -24.21 6.59 36.72
N PHE A 172 -24.58 5.43 37.28
CA PHE A 172 -23.68 4.35 37.70
C PHE A 172 -22.95 3.72 36.50
N THR A 173 -22.31 4.53 35.68
CA THR A 173 -21.46 4.04 34.60
C THR A 173 -20.12 3.71 35.24
N ARG A 174 -19.75 2.43 35.25
CA ARG A 174 -18.50 1.90 35.80
C ARG A 174 -17.32 2.32 34.92
N TYR A 175 -17.08 3.63 34.82
CA TYR A 175 -16.00 4.19 34.02
C TYR A 175 -14.66 3.89 34.68
N SER A 176 -13.77 3.21 33.96
CA SER A 176 -12.38 3.08 34.39
C SER A 176 -11.73 4.46 34.35
N PRO A 177 -11.05 4.91 35.43
CA PRO A 177 -10.31 6.18 35.43
C PRO A 177 -8.97 6.07 34.67
N TYR A 178 -8.68 4.89 34.09
CA TYR A 178 -7.46 4.60 33.36
C TYR A 178 -7.77 4.25 31.90
N ASP A 179 -6.88 4.68 31.02
CA ASP A 179 -6.73 4.22 29.65
C ASP A 179 -5.61 3.18 29.59
N TYR A 180 -5.87 2.08 28.91
CA TYR A 180 -4.92 1.02 28.61
C TYR A 180 -4.62 1.07 27.13
N THR A 181 -3.38 1.40 26.77
CA THR A 181 -2.91 1.41 25.39
C THR A 181 -2.00 0.21 25.14
N VAL A 182 -2.29 -0.56 24.10
CA VAL A 182 -1.45 -1.66 23.63
C VAL A 182 -0.98 -1.39 22.20
N ALA A 183 0.17 -1.94 21.84
CA ALA A 183 0.69 -1.87 20.48
C ALA A 183 0.88 -3.27 19.88
N GLY A 184 0.36 -3.50 18.68
CA GLY A 184 0.73 -4.62 17.83
C GLY A 184 1.88 -4.21 16.91
N ILE A 185 2.97 -4.98 16.87
CA ILE A 185 4.16 -4.68 16.08
C ILE A 185 4.40 -5.82 15.11
N GLY A 186 4.21 -5.53 13.82
CA GLY A 186 4.45 -6.46 12.73
C GLY A 186 5.78 -6.15 12.04
N ASN A 187 6.54 -7.17 11.67
CA ASN A 187 7.71 -7.04 10.80
C ASN A 187 7.63 -8.09 9.69
N VAL A 188 8.08 -7.72 8.49
CA VAL A 188 8.22 -8.64 7.37
C VAL A 188 9.54 -8.41 6.66
N VAL A 189 10.11 -9.49 6.15
CA VAL A 189 11.32 -9.50 5.32
C VAL A 189 11.05 -10.41 4.13
N PHE A 190 11.34 -9.93 2.92
CA PHE A 190 11.37 -10.74 1.71
C PHE A 190 12.62 -10.46 0.90
N GLY A 191 13.30 -11.51 0.48
CA GLY A 191 14.44 -11.45 -0.43
C GLY A 191 14.01 -11.85 -1.84
N PHE A 192 14.31 -11.01 -2.81
CA PHE A 192 14.04 -11.26 -4.22
C PHE A 192 15.32 -11.15 -5.04
N ARG A 193 15.38 -11.93 -6.13
CA ARG A 193 16.47 -11.87 -7.09
C ARG A 193 15.98 -12.13 -8.50
N ILE A 194 16.48 -11.37 -9.47
CA ILE A 194 16.16 -11.53 -10.90
C ILE A 194 17.38 -12.03 -11.66
N TYR A 195 17.19 -13.10 -12.42
CA TYR A 195 18.21 -13.72 -13.26
C TYR A 195 17.89 -13.53 -14.74
N ASP A 196 18.88 -13.12 -15.52
CA ASP A 196 18.84 -13.15 -16.99
C ASP A 196 19.64 -14.37 -17.49
N PRO A 197 18.97 -15.43 -18.00
CA PRO A 197 19.66 -16.60 -18.54
C PRO A 197 20.43 -16.30 -19.85
N SER A 198 20.07 -15.24 -20.58
CA SER A 198 20.68 -14.94 -21.88
C SER A 198 22.08 -14.33 -21.76
N THR A 199 22.29 -13.55 -20.71
CA THR A 199 23.57 -12.91 -20.37
C THR A 199 24.27 -13.56 -19.18
N GLU A 200 23.61 -14.50 -18.49
CA GLU A 200 24.06 -15.09 -17.23
C GLU A 200 24.41 -14.01 -16.19
N THR A 201 23.51 -13.03 -16.04
CA THR A 201 23.67 -11.92 -15.09
C THR A 201 22.50 -11.82 -14.14
N ILE A 202 22.78 -11.41 -12.90
CA ILE A 202 21.75 -11.03 -11.94
C ILE A 202 21.35 -9.58 -12.23
N LEU A 203 20.08 -9.36 -12.59
CA LEU A 203 19.54 -8.04 -12.94
C LEU A 203 19.15 -7.22 -11.70
N ASP A 204 18.75 -7.89 -10.61
CA ASP A 204 18.41 -7.24 -9.34
C ASP A 204 18.58 -8.21 -8.18
N GLU A 205 18.99 -7.67 -7.03
CA GLU A 205 18.97 -8.33 -5.72
C GLU A 205 18.40 -7.35 -4.70
N HIS A 206 17.32 -7.73 -4.04
CA HIS A 206 16.65 -6.83 -3.11
C HIS A 206 16.15 -7.57 -1.88
N ILE A 207 16.41 -6.98 -0.71
CA ILE A 207 15.79 -7.41 0.54
C ILE A 207 14.83 -6.33 0.99
N TYR A 208 13.55 -6.59 0.82
CA TYR A 208 12.48 -5.77 1.34
C TYR A 208 12.35 -5.99 2.86
N ARG A 209 12.29 -4.91 3.63
CA ARG A 209 12.05 -4.94 5.08
C ARG A 209 11.02 -3.90 5.43
N HIS A 210 9.95 -4.30 6.09
CA HIS A 210 8.93 -3.36 6.58
C HIS A 210 8.54 -3.68 8.01
N ARG A 211 8.25 -2.63 8.76
CA ARG A 211 7.73 -2.69 10.11
C ARG A 211 6.51 -1.80 10.21
N GLU A 212 5.43 -2.36 10.73
CA GLU A 212 4.18 -1.65 10.96
C GLU A 212 3.81 -1.73 12.44
N THR A 213 3.21 -0.67 12.99
CA THR A 213 2.77 -0.63 14.38
C THR A 213 1.33 -0.14 14.46
N TRP A 214 0.47 -0.97 15.03
CA TRP A 214 -0.92 -0.65 15.31
C TRP A 214 -1.07 -0.35 16.79
N GLU A 215 -1.82 0.69 17.14
CA GLU A 215 -2.10 1.02 18.53
C GLU A 215 -3.61 0.99 18.78
N SER A 216 -3.99 0.56 19.98
CA SER A 216 -5.37 0.54 20.43
C SER A 216 -5.45 0.91 21.90
N THR A 217 -6.41 1.75 22.25
CA THR A 217 -6.63 2.26 23.60
C THR A 217 -8.05 1.95 24.07
N ALA A 218 -8.21 1.43 25.28
CA ALA A 218 -9.51 1.17 25.88
C ALA A 218 -9.48 1.25 27.42
N ASP A 219 -10.65 1.13 28.04
CA ASP A 219 -10.85 1.20 29.49
C ASP A 219 -10.27 0.00 30.27
N ASN A 220 -9.89 -1.07 29.57
CA ASN A 220 -9.22 -2.24 30.11
C ASN A 220 -8.32 -2.88 29.05
N GLU A 221 -7.32 -3.63 29.49
CA GLU A 221 -6.31 -4.26 28.63
C GLU A 221 -6.90 -5.24 27.59
N ALA A 222 -7.87 -6.07 27.98
CA ALA A 222 -8.48 -7.04 27.06
C ALA A 222 -9.22 -6.36 25.88
N SER A 223 -9.91 -5.26 26.17
CA SER A 223 -10.60 -4.46 25.15
C SER A 223 -9.60 -3.72 24.25
N ALA A 224 -8.51 -3.21 24.83
CA ALA A 224 -7.44 -2.58 24.06
C ALA A 224 -6.79 -3.59 23.10
N ALA A 225 -6.45 -4.79 23.60
CA ALA A 225 -5.91 -5.89 22.80
C ALA A 225 -6.86 -6.34 21.68
N SER A 226 -8.16 -6.36 21.94
CA SER A 226 -9.18 -6.73 20.94
C SER A 226 -9.34 -5.71 19.81
N GLY A 227 -8.87 -4.46 20.03
CA GLY A 227 -8.86 -3.41 18.99
C GLY A 227 -7.65 -3.49 18.05
N LEU A 228 -6.65 -4.33 18.36
CA LEU A 228 -5.53 -4.58 17.45
C LEU A 228 -5.98 -5.50 16.30
N PRO A 229 -5.38 -5.39 15.10
CA PRO A 229 -5.64 -6.34 14.04
C PRO A 229 -5.22 -7.76 14.49
N PRO A 230 -5.97 -8.80 14.09
CA PRO A 230 -5.53 -10.17 14.27
C PRO A 230 -4.17 -10.40 13.59
N ALA A 231 -3.29 -11.17 14.22
CA ALA A 231 -1.93 -11.42 13.73
C ALA A 231 -1.90 -11.90 12.27
N GLU A 232 -2.82 -12.80 11.90
CA GLU A 232 -2.95 -13.31 10.54
C GLU A 232 -3.22 -12.20 9.52
N ARG A 233 -4.19 -11.35 9.79
CA ARG A 233 -4.54 -10.22 8.91
C ARG A 233 -3.39 -9.22 8.81
N ALA A 234 -2.80 -8.86 9.96
CA ALA A 234 -1.67 -7.94 10.01
C ALA A 234 -0.49 -8.45 9.17
N VAL A 235 -0.17 -9.74 9.25
CA VAL A 235 0.90 -10.36 8.46
C VAL A 235 0.53 -10.42 6.97
N GLN A 236 -0.71 -10.78 6.62
CA GLN A 236 -1.16 -10.79 5.23
C GLN A 236 -1.05 -9.40 4.58
N ASP A 237 -1.44 -8.34 5.29
CA ASP A 237 -1.32 -6.95 4.80
C ASP A 237 0.16 -6.59 4.54
N LEU A 238 1.08 -7.04 5.41
CA LEU A 238 2.51 -6.86 5.23
C LEU A 238 3.11 -7.65 4.05
N ILE A 239 2.66 -8.88 3.85
CA ILE A 239 3.08 -9.72 2.71
C ILE A 239 2.59 -9.12 1.39
N HIS A 240 1.33 -8.65 1.39
CA HIS A 240 0.75 -7.94 0.26
C HIS A 240 1.61 -6.72 -0.11
N LEU A 241 1.98 -5.91 0.89
CA LEU A 241 2.85 -4.76 0.69
C LEU A 241 4.20 -5.16 0.06
N ALA A 242 4.83 -6.23 0.55
CA ALA A 242 6.11 -6.71 -0.01
C ALA A 242 6.00 -7.09 -1.51
N GLY A 243 4.95 -7.83 -1.88
CA GLY A 243 4.71 -8.21 -3.28
C GLY A 243 4.42 -7.00 -4.18
N MET A 244 3.64 -6.04 -3.66
CA MET A 244 3.35 -4.79 -4.36
C MET A 244 4.60 -3.94 -4.58
N GLU A 245 5.39 -3.69 -3.53
CA GLU A 245 6.55 -2.82 -3.60
C GLU A 245 7.64 -3.42 -4.49
N TYR A 246 7.85 -4.74 -4.45
CA TYR A 246 8.79 -5.37 -5.38
C TYR A 246 8.30 -5.32 -6.83
N ALA A 247 6.98 -5.44 -7.08
CA ALA A 247 6.44 -5.25 -8.42
C ALA A 247 6.68 -3.81 -8.92
N LYS A 248 6.44 -2.79 -8.09
CA LYS A 248 6.69 -1.37 -8.43
C LYS A 248 8.15 -1.09 -8.72
N ARG A 249 9.06 -1.77 -8.03
CA ARG A 249 10.50 -1.65 -8.26
C ARG A 249 10.88 -2.02 -9.69
N ILE A 250 10.30 -3.08 -10.23
CA ILE A 250 10.77 -3.70 -11.49
C ILE A 250 9.85 -3.43 -12.70
N ALA A 251 8.62 -2.97 -12.47
CA ALA A 251 7.63 -2.72 -13.50
C ALA A 251 6.99 -1.34 -13.36
N PRO A 252 6.73 -0.64 -14.49
CA PRO A 252 5.85 0.52 -14.48
C PRO A 252 4.44 0.07 -14.11
N ILE A 253 3.87 0.64 -13.04
CA ILE A 253 2.54 0.27 -12.53
C ILE A 253 1.61 1.48 -12.64
N PRO A 254 0.37 1.30 -13.14
CA PRO A 254 -0.63 2.37 -13.13
C PRO A 254 -1.00 2.72 -11.68
N LEU A 255 -0.88 4.00 -11.33
CA LEU A 255 -1.36 4.54 -10.06
C LEU A 255 -2.53 5.49 -10.33
N PRO A 256 -3.69 5.26 -9.71
CA PRO A 256 -4.78 6.22 -9.77
C PRO A 256 -4.36 7.47 -9.03
N VAL A 257 -4.48 8.62 -9.70
CA VAL A 257 -4.27 9.93 -9.08
C VAL A 257 -5.52 10.77 -9.22
N THR A 258 -5.96 11.34 -8.10
CA THR A 258 -7.03 12.33 -8.12
C THR A 258 -6.48 13.66 -8.63
N ARG A 259 -7.13 14.20 -9.67
CA ARG A 259 -6.87 15.53 -10.21
C ARG A 259 -8.11 16.39 -10.00
N LYS A 260 -7.89 17.62 -9.54
CA LYS A 260 -8.94 18.63 -9.41
C LYS A 260 -8.93 19.50 -10.65
N TYR A 261 -10.11 19.78 -11.19
CA TYR A 261 -10.28 20.74 -12.27
C TYR A 261 -11.46 21.65 -11.98
N TYR A 262 -11.42 22.86 -12.54
CA TYR A 262 -12.50 23.83 -12.39
C TYR A 262 -13.63 23.48 -13.37
N ALA A 263 -14.80 23.14 -12.84
CA ALA A 263 -16.03 23.12 -13.61
C ALA A 263 -16.48 24.58 -13.78
N GLY A 264 -16.07 25.19 -14.89
CA GLY A 264 -16.30 26.60 -15.17
C GLY A 264 -17.77 27.00 -14.98
N THR A 265 -18.00 28.16 -14.37
CA THR A 265 -19.31 28.82 -14.35
C THR A 265 -19.18 30.18 -15.02
N GLY A 266 -19.97 30.42 -16.08
CA GLY A 266 -20.09 31.73 -16.74
C GLY A 266 -19.52 31.81 -18.15
N ASP A 267 -18.39 31.13 -18.44
CA ASP A 267 -17.83 31.04 -19.79
C ASP A 267 -18.32 29.76 -20.51
N SER A 268 -18.78 29.92 -21.75
CA SER A 268 -19.38 28.83 -22.53
C SER A 268 -18.36 27.76 -22.95
N ALA A 269 -17.11 28.12 -23.19
CA ALA A 269 -16.05 27.19 -23.55
C ALA A 269 -15.55 26.42 -22.31
N LEU A 270 -15.45 27.07 -21.15
CA LEU A 270 -15.11 26.40 -19.89
C LEU A 270 -16.21 25.42 -19.42
N ALA A 271 -17.48 25.81 -19.57
CA ALA A 271 -18.61 24.91 -19.33
C ALA A 271 -18.59 23.73 -20.31
N LYS A 272 -18.27 23.98 -21.59
CA LYS A 272 -18.19 22.90 -22.59
C LYS A 272 -17.07 21.91 -22.31
N GLY A 273 -15.89 22.39 -21.89
CA GLY A 273 -14.80 21.51 -21.47
C GLY A 273 -15.19 20.63 -20.27
N THR A 274 -16.00 21.16 -19.35
CA THR A 274 -16.54 20.38 -18.22
C THR A 274 -17.43 19.23 -18.70
N GLU A 275 -18.39 19.49 -19.59
CA GLU A 275 -19.27 18.45 -20.14
C GLU A 275 -18.47 17.36 -20.87
N LEU A 276 -17.45 17.77 -21.64
CA LEU A 276 -16.59 16.84 -22.39
C LEU A 276 -15.76 15.97 -21.44
N ALA A 277 -15.26 16.54 -20.35
CA ALA A 277 -14.55 15.80 -19.30
C ALA A 277 -15.46 14.77 -18.61
N GLU A 278 -16.71 15.12 -18.31
CA GLU A 278 -17.71 14.19 -17.77
C GLU A 278 -18.09 13.07 -18.73
N ALA A 279 -17.94 13.30 -20.04
CA ALA A 279 -18.11 12.30 -21.09
C ALA A 279 -16.80 11.53 -21.42
N GLU A 280 -15.75 11.66 -20.60
CA GLU A 280 -14.42 11.04 -20.80
C GLU A 280 -13.68 11.48 -22.08
N GLN A 281 -14.10 12.59 -22.70
CA GLN A 281 -13.52 13.15 -23.92
C GLN A 281 -12.39 14.14 -23.59
N TRP A 282 -11.36 13.65 -22.89
CA TRP A 282 -10.31 14.48 -22.28
C TRP A 282 -9.56 15.41 -23.24
N LEU A 283 -9.24 14.96 -24.45
CA LEU A 283 -8.55 15.79 -25.45
C LEU A 283 -9.42 16.97 -25.89
N GLN A 284 -10.69 16.72 -26.18
CA GLN A 284 -11.64 17.77 -26.60
C GLN A 284 -11.96 18.71 -25.42
N ALA A 285 -12.04 18.16 -24.21
CA ALA A 285 -12.19 18.95 -22.98
C ALA A 285 -11.02 19.93 -22.80
N ALA A 286 -9.78 19.45 -22.99
CA ALA A 286 -8.59 20.28 -22.91
C ALA A 286 -8.58 21.39 -23.98
N GLU A 287 -8.96 21.08 -25.22
CA GLU A 287 -9.08 22.08 -26.29
C GLU A 287 -10.12 23.16 -25.95
N ALA A 288 -11.30 22.77 -25.45
CA ALA A 288 -12.36 23.69 -25.05
C ALA A 288 -11.93 24.59 -23.87
N TRP A 289 -11.26 24.03 -22.86
CA TRP A 289 -10.68 24.80 -21.76
C TRP A 289 -9.60 25.76 -22.25
N GLN A 290 -8.70 25.32 -23.14
CA GLN A 290 -7.65 26.17 -23.73
C GLN A 290 -8.25 27.32 -24.53
N ALA A 291 -9.33 27.09 -25.28
CA ALA A 291 -10.04 28.14 -26.00
C ALA A 291 -10.69 29.16 -25.05
N GLY A 292 -11.32 28.70 -23.96
CA GLY A 292 -11.91 29.58 -22.95
C GLY A 292 -10.88 30.40 -22.18
N ILE A 293 -9.67 29.87 -21.93
CA ILE A 293 -8.58 30.59 -21.24
C ILE A 293 -7.91 31.64 -22.14
N ASN A 294 -7.77 31.37 -23.45
CA ASN A 294 -7.14 32.30 -24.40
C ASN A 294 -8.13 33.24 -25.09
N GLY A 295 -9.42 33.13 -24.78
CA GLY A 295 -10.49 33.96 -25.34
C GLY A 295 -10.69 35.31 -24.65
N ASP A 296 -9.94 35.57 -23.57
CA ASP A 296 -9.81 36.86 -22.87
C ASP A 296 -8.53 37.62 -23.32
#